data_AF-A0A8I0KBL1-F1
#
_entry.id   AF-A0A8I0KBL1-F1
#
_cell.length_a   1.000
_cell.length_b   1.000
_cell.length_c   1.000
_cell.angle_alpha   90.00
_cell.angle_beta   90.00
_cell.angle_gamma   90.00
#
_symmetry.space_group_name_H-M   'P 1'
#
loop_
_entity.id
_entity.type
_entity.pdbx_description
1 polymer ?
#
loop_
_entity_poly.entity_id
_entity_poly.type
_entity_poly.pdbx_seq_one_letter_code
_entity_poly.pdbx_strand_id
1 'polypeptide(L)'
;MMILTDKKPRVNVEGILTAEEIHEIEHHIGHYPYPRAASLDALKCVQRRNGWVDDAQMNAIAQLLTISVADLEGVATFYNRIYRQPV
;
A
#
# COMPACT_ATOMS: atom_id res chain seq x y z
N MET A 1 -28.09 18.32 3.05
CA MET A 1 -27.37 17.17 2.45
C MET A 1 -25.89 17.33 2.76
N MET A 2 -25.36 16.51 3.66
CA MET A 2 -23.92 16.39 3.87
C MET A 2 -23.62 14.93 3.58
N ILE A 3 -22.95 14.67 2.45
CA ILE A 3 -22.63 13.32 2.03
C ILE A 3 -21.69 12.73 3.08
N LEU A 4 -22.08 11.55 3.56
CA LEU A 4 -21.44 10.72 4.57
C LEU A 4 -19.90 10.81 4.43
N THR A 5 -19.24 11.39 5.42
CA THR A 5 -17.78 11.28 5.54
C THR A 5 -17.47 9.81 5.76
N ASP A 6 -17.10 9.14 4.68
CA ASP A 6 -16.73 7.74 4.61
C ASP A 6 -15.72 7.44 5.73
N LYS A 7 -16.16 6.67 6.71
CA LYS A 7 -15.27 6.05 7.70
C LYS A 7 -14.43 5.04 6.90
N LYS A 8 -13.31 5.48 6.33
CA LYS A 8 -12.28 4.58 5.79
C LYS A 8 -12.08 3.48 6.85
N PRO A 9 -12.33 2.20 6.54
CA PRO A 9 -12.10 1.14 7.51
C PRO A 9 -10.64 1.25 7.95
N ARG A 10 -10.42 1.43 9.25
CA ARG A 10 -9.07 1.43 9.80
C ARG A 10 -8.59 -0.02 9.73
N VAL A 11 -7.88 -0.33 8.66
CA VAL A 11 -7.17 -1.58 8.51
C VAL A 11 -6.13 -1.62 9.63
N ASN A 12 -5.98 -2.77 10.28
CA ASN A 12 -4.94 -2.95 11.29
C ASN A 12 -3.58 -3.12 10.59
N VAL A 13 -2.94 -2.00 10.24
CA VAL A 13 -1.66 -1.98 9.52
C VAL A 13 -0.59 -2.76 10.27
N GLU A 14 -0.47 -2.56 11.58
CA GLU A 14 0.51 -3.24 12.44
C GLU A 14 0.27 -4.75 12.58
N GLY A 15 -0.96 -5.21 12.28
CA GLY A 15 -1.30 -6.64 12.23
C GLY A 15 -0.99 -7.31 10.89
N ILE A 16 -0.63 -6.54 9.85
CA ILE A 16 -0.47 -7.02 8.47
C ILE A 16 0.96 -6.80 7.97
N LEU A 17 1.51 -5.62 8.25
CA LEU A 17 2.85 -5.20 7.88
C LEU A 17 3.78 -5.26 9.09
N THR A 18 5.06 -5.55 8.86
CA THR A 18 6.07 -5.49 9.90
C THR A 18 6.41 -4.03 10.23
N ALA A 19 6.97 -3.79 11.42
CA ALA A 19 7.44 -2.47 11.80
C ALA A 19 8.51 -1.92 10.83
N GLU A 20 9.35 -2.80 10.28
CA GLU A 20 10.36 -2.44 9.28
C GLU A 20 9.71 -2.02 7.95
N GLU A 21 8.71 -2.78 7.48
CA GLU A 21 7.96 -2.43 6.25
C GLU A 21 7.25 -1.09 6.41
N ILE A 22 6.60 -0.85 7.55
CA ILE A 22 5.92 0.42 7.85
C ILE A 22 6.94 1.57 7.80
N HIS A 23 8.08 1.43 8.48
CA HIS A 23 9.10 2.45 8.53
C HIS A 23 9.71 2.75 7.15
N GLU A 24 10.00 1.71 6.35
CA GLU A 24 10.54 1.86 4.99
C GLU A 24 9.52 2.57 4.07
N ILE A 25 8.24 2.20 4.16
CA ILE A 25 7.15 2.84 3.41
C ILE A 25 7.01 4.31 3.80
N GLU A 26 6.97 4.63 5.10
CA GLU A 26 6.90 6.01 5.59
C GLU A 26 8.11 6.84 5.16
N HIS A 27 9.30 6.24 5.19
CA HIS A 27 10.51 6.87 4.68
C HIS A 27 10.37 7.21 3.19
N HIS A 28 9.89 6.27 2.36
CA HIS A 28 9.65 6.52 0.94
C HIS A 28 8.60 7.60 0.68
N ILE A 29 7.51 7.65 1.46
CA ILE A 29 6.51 8.73 1.36
C ILE A 29 7.17 10.10 1.51
N GLY A 30 8.09 10.26 2.47
CA GLY A 30 8.81 11.50 2.71
C GLY A 30 9.72 11.96 1.56
N HIS A 31 10.09 11.08 0.63
CA HIS A 31 10.93 11.42 -0.53
C HIS A 31 10.14 12.07 -1.67
N TYR A 32 8.81 11.98 -1.64
CA TYR A 32 7.96 12.46 -2.72
C TYR A 32 7.01 13.56 -2.26
N PRO A 33 6.73 14.54 -3.15
CA PRO A 33 5.73 15.57 -2.86
C PRO A 33 4.30 15.02 -2.78
N TYR A 34 4.05 13.84 -3.35
CA TYR A 34 2.75 13.18 -3.37
C TYR A 34 2.87 11.73 -2.88
N PRO A 35 2.10 11.29 -1.88
CA PRO A 35 2.16 9.92 -1.35
C PRO A 35 1.95 8.84 -2.42
N ARG A 36 1.09 9.11 -3.42
CA ARG A 36 0.87 8.19 -4.54
C ARG A 36 2.16 7.81 -5.28
N ALA A 37 3.17 8.68 -5.32
CA ALA A 37 4.44 8.38 -5.99
C ALA A 37 5.24 7.27 -5.28
N ALA A 38 5.04 7.08 -3.97
CA ALA A 38 5.67 6.00 -3.21
C ALA A 38 4.97 4.62 -3.40
N SER A 39 3.91 4.54 -4.21
CA SER A 39 3.14 3.29 -4.39
C SER A 39 4.01 2.12 -4.85
N LEU A 40 4.91 2.35 -5.81
CA LEU A 40 5.76 1.29 -6.34
C LEU A 40 6.75 0.77 -5.28
N ASP A 41 7.38 1.69 -4.55
CA ASP A 41 8.37 1.31 -3.53
C ASP A 41 7.70 0.63 -2.34
N ALA A 42 6.50 1.08 -1.96
CA ALA A 42 5.71 0.41 -0.94
C ALA A 42 5.30 -1.01 -1.34
N LEU A 43 4.85 -1.21 -2.58
CA LEU A 43 4.53 -2.55 -3.10
C LEU A 43 5.77 -3.46 -3.11
N LYS A 44 6.92 -2.95 -3.54
CA LYS A 44 8.19 -3.71 -3.54
C LYS A 44 8.65 -4.06 -2.13
N CYS A 45 8.50 -3.14 -1.18
CA CYS A 45 8.87 -3.33 0.21
C CYS A 45 8.14 -4.56 0.78
N VAL A 46 6.81 -4.60 0.64
CA VAL A 46 5.99 -5.71 1.15
C VAL A 46 6.20 -7.01 0.35
N GLN A 47 6.35 -6.91 -0.97
CA GLN A 47 6.60 -8.07 -1.82
C GLN A 47 7.92 -8.78 -1.46
N ARG A 48 8.92 -8.06 -0.94
CA ARG A 48 10.23 -8.62 -0.58
C ARG A 48 10.13 -9.77 0.43
N ARG A 49 9.14 -9.73 1.33
CA ARG A 49 8.94 -10.74 2.37
C ARG A 49 8.39 -12.06 1.82
N ASN A 50 7.32 -11.98 1.03
CA ASN A 50 6.53 -13.16 0.63
C ASN A 50 6.69 -13.52 -0.87
N GLY A 51 7.32 -12.67 -1.67
CA GLY A 51 7.40 -12.79 -3.13
C GLY A 51 6.18 -12.25 -3.88
N TRP A 52 5.09 -11.95 -3.16
CA TRP A 52 3.84 -11.41 -3.70
C TRP A 52 3.13 -10.51 -2.66
N VAL A 53 2.10 -9.79 -3.11
CA VAL A 53 1.29 -8.85 -2.30
C VAL A 53 -0.16 -9.33 -2.28
N ASP A 54 -0.71 -9.61 -1.10
CA ASP A 54 -2.10 -10.02 -0.88
C ASP A 54 -3.07 -8.83 -0.71
N ASP A 55 -4.37 -9.10 -0.58
CA ASP A 55 -5.39 -8.05 -0.44
C ASP A 55 -5.28 -7.29 0.88
N ALA A 56 -4.93 -7.96 1.97
CA ALA A 56 -4.76 -7.31 3.27
C ALA A 56 -3.57 -6.34 3.23
N GLN A 57 -2.48 -6.75 2.59
CA GLN A 57 -1.29 -5.96 2.34
C GLN A 57 -1.59 -4.73 1.46
N MET A 58 -2.38 -4.89 0.39
CA MET A 58 -2.81 -3.73 -0.43
C MET A 58 -3.61 -2.73 0.38
N ASN A 59 -4.56 -3.21 1.19
CA ASN A 59 -5.36 -2.36 2.06
C ASN A 59 -4.49 -1.59 3.06
N ALA A 60 -3.50 -2.26 3.67
CA ALA A 60 -2.56 -1.64 4.59
C ALA A 60 -1.68 -0.58 3.91
N ILE A 61 -1.12 -0.88 2.73
CA ILE A 61 -0.30 0.06 1.96
C ILE A 61 -1.14 1.27 1.53
N ALA A 62 -2.34 1.07 1.00
CA ALA A 62 -3.22 2.16 0.58
C ALA A 62 -3.57 3.10 1.75
N GLN A 63 -3.75 2.55 2.95
CA GLN A 63 -3.96 3.33 4.16
C GLN A 63 -2.73 4.16 4.54
N LEU A 64 -1.52 3.59 4.52
CA LEU A 64 -0.27 4.33 4.79
C LEU A 64 -0.07 5.47 3.79
N LEU A 65 -0.27 5.18 2.50
CA LEU A 65 -0.15 6.17 1.42
C LEU A 65 -1.33 7.16 1.38
N THR A 66 -2.38 6.95 2.19
CA THR A 66 -3.60 7.77 2.23
C THR A 66 -4.35 7.84 0.87
N ILE A 67 -4.14 6.87 -0.02
CA ILE A 67 -4.82 6.76 -1.32
C ILE A 67 -5.96 5.74 -1.29
N SER A 68 -6.70 5.60 -2.39
CA SER A 68 -7.67 4.51 -2.54
C SER A 68 -6.96 3.19 -2.88
N VAL A 69 -7.54 2.06 -2.49
CA VAL A 69 -7.02 0.74 -2.90
C VAL A 69 -7.06 0.59 -4.42
N ALA A 70 -8.08 1.14 -5.08
CA ALA A 70 -8.19 1.15 -6.54
C ALA A 70 -7.03 1.91 -7.22
N ASP A 71 -6.58 3.03 -6.65
CA ASP A 71 -5.40 3.75 -7.15
C ASP A 71 -4.13 2.90 -7.03
N LEU A 72 -3.98 2.18 -5.91
CA LEU A 72 -2.85 1.29 -5.68
C LEU A 72 -2.89 0.05 -6.60
N GLU A 73 -4.08 -0.52 -6.81
CA GLU A 73 -4.29 -1.62 -7.77
C GLU A 73 -3.95 -1.21 -9.20
N GLY A 74 -4.30 0.01 -9.61
CA GLY A 74 -3.87 0.56 -10.89
C GLY A 74 -2.35 0.54 -11.06
N VAL A 75 -1.60 0.84 -10.00
CA VAL A 75 -0.14 0.75 -10.01
C VAL A 75 0.32 -0.72 -10.06
N ALA A 76 -0.25 -1.59 -9.21
CA ALA A 76 0.12 -3.00 -9.15
C ALA A 76 -0.11 -3.74 -10.48
N THR A 77 -1.19 -3.40 -11.21
CA THR A 77 -1.50 -3.98 -12.52
C THR A 77 -0.65 -3.41 -13.66
N PHE A 78 -0.18 -2.16 -13.52
CA PHE A 78 0.65 -1.51 -14.53
C PHE A 78 2.08 -2.08 -14.59
N TYR A 79 2.63 -2.52 -13.45
CA TYR A 79 4.02 -3.00 -13.37
C TYR A 79 4.09 -4.53 -13.42
N ASN A 80 4.72 -5.07 -14.47
CA ASN A 80 4.88 -6.52 -14.71
C ASN A 80 5.59 -7.33 -13.61
N ARG A 81 6.24 -6.67 -12.64
CA ARG A 81 6.99 -7.32 -11.56
C ARG A 81 6.34 -7.17 -10.17
N ILE A 82 5.09 -6.73 -10.13
CA ILE A 82 4.28 -6.75 -8.93
C ILE A 82 3.35 -7.96 -9.01
N TYR A 83 3.56 -8.93 -8.14
CA TYR A 83 2.80 -10.18 -8.12
C TYR A 83 1.71 -10.11 -7.06
N ARG A 84 0.47 -10.34 -7.45
CA ARG A 84 -0.71 -10.32 -6.55
C ARG A 84 -1.08 -11.72 -6.02
N GLN A 85 -0.34 -12.74 -6.43
CA GLN A 85 -0.52 -14.13 -6.07
C GLN A 85 0.87 -14.80 -5.97
N PRO A 86 0.99 -15.91 -5.22
CA PRO A 86 2.23 -16.69 -5.17
C PRO A 86 2.71 -17.08 -6.58
N VAL A 87 4.02 -16.95 -6.82
CA VAL A 87 4.70 -17.26 -8.09
C VAL A 87 5.83 -18.27 -7.90
#